data_AF-A0A2T3HPG8-F1
#
_entry.id   AF-A0A2T3HPG8-F1
#
_cell.length_a   1.000
_cell.length_b   1.000
_cell.length_c   1.000
_cell.angle_alpha   90.00
_cell.angle_beta   90.00
_cell.angle_gamma   90.00
#
_symmetry.space_group_name_H-M   'P 1'
#
loop_
_entity.id
_entity.type
_entity.pdbx_description
1 polymer ?
#
loop_
_entity_poly.entity_id
_entity_poly.type
_entity_poly.pdbx_seq_one_letter_code
_entity_poly.pdbx_strand_id
1 'polypeptide(L)' 'MDLARTLLPTGLIDELSLFVCPTMLGRGRPLFPAGQPSGLRLEFRKSFGTGVVLHHYSLLPGPDK' A
#
# COMPACT_ATOMS: atom_id res chain seq x y z
N MET A 1 -12.30 -4.72 -10.31
CA MET A 1 -11.42 -4.77 -9.11
C MET A 1 -10.59 -3.51 -9.04
N ASP A 2 -11.23 -2.38 -8.72
CA ASP A 2 -10.57 -1.06 -8.57
C ASP A 2 -10.92 -0.37 -7.24
N LEU A 3 -11.67 -1.05 -6.37
CA LEU A 3 -12.27 -0.46 -5.18
C LEU A 3 -11.23 0.13 -4.23
N ALA A 4 -10.14 -0.59 -3.94
CA ALA A 4 -9.07 -0.06 -3.10
C ALA A 4 -8.45 1.21 -3.71
N ARG A 5 -8.27 1.23 -5.03
CA ARG A 5 -7.72 2.37 -5.78
C ARG A 5 -8.66 3.58 -5.78
N THR A 6 -9.98 3.35 -5.79
CA THR A 6 -10.98 4.42 -5.67
C THR A 6 -11.14 4.95 -4.25
N LEU A 7 -10.86 4.14 -3.22
CA LEU A 7 -11.02 4.51 -1.81
C LEU A 7 -9.73 5.12 -1.20
N LEU A 8 -8.56 4.79 -1.75
CA LEU A 8 -7.27 5.35 -1.30
C LEU A 8 -7.30 6.90 -1.28
N PRO A 9 -7.76 7.59 -2.34
CA PRO A 9 -7.84 9.05 -2.34
C PRO A 9 -8.91 9.63 -1.40
N THR A 10 -9.91 8.85 -0.98
CA THR A 10 -11.00 9.36 -0.14
C THR A 10 -10.65 9.33 1.36
N GLY A 11 -9.48 8.83 1.74
CA GLY A 11 -9.08 8.69 3.14
C GLY A 11 -9.95 7.69 3.93
N LEU A 12 -10.62 6.75 3.23
CA LEU A 12 -11.46 5.71 3.82
C LEU A 12 -10.70 4.40 4.10
N ILE A 13 -9.39 4.39 3.85
CA ILE A 13 -8.51 3.26 4.13
C ILE A 13 -7.62 3.65 5.30
N ASP A 14 -7.72 2.92 6.40
CA ASP A 14 -6.89 3.16 7.59
C ASP A 14 -5.60 2.31 7.60
N GLU A 15 -5.62 1.17 6.91
CA GLU A 15 -4.51 0.20 6.89
C GLU A 15 -4.21 -0.35 5.49
N LEU A 16 -2.94 -0.66 5.23
CA LEU A 16 -2.44 -1.23 3.98
C LEU A 16 -1.58 -2.46 4.24
N SER A 17 -1.97 -3.59 3.67
CA SER A 17 -1.16 -4.81 3.62
C SER A 17 -0.50 -4.95 2.25
N LEU A 18 0.81 -4.69 2.17
CA LEU A 18 1.59 -4.70 0.94
C LEU A 18 2.46 -5.96 0.85
N PHE A 19 2.19 -6.79 -0.17
CA PHE A 19 3.04 -7.92 -0.53
C PHE A 19 4.03 -7.52 -1.61
N VAL A 20 5.31 -7.54 -1.27
CA VAL A 20 6.41 -7.32 -2.21
C VAL A 20 6.86 -8.67 -2.72
N CYS A 21 6.68 -8.93 -4.02
CA CYS A 21 7.10 -10.17 -4.67
C CYS A 21 8.47 -9.97 -5.35
N PRO A 22 9.38 -10.96 -5.31
CA PRO A 22 10.70 -10.88 -5.92
C PRO A 22 10.61 -11.07 -7.44
N THR A 23 9.94 -10.17 -8.15
CA THR A 23 9.71 -10.27 -9.60
C THR A 23 9.67 -8.88 -10.24
N MET A 24 10.41 -8.72 -11.33
CA MET A 24 10.36 -7.53 -12.18
C MET A 24 9.27 -7.71 -13.25
N LEU A 25 8.17 -6.97 -13.15
CA LEU A 25 7.01 -7.13 -14.05
C LEU A 25 7.21 -6.49 -15.44
N GLY A 26 8.11 -5.49 -15.56
CA GLY A 26 8.32 -4.73 -16.80
C GLY A 26 7.21 -3.74 -17.16
N ARG A 27 5.92 -4.15 -17.05
CA ARG A 27 4.74 -3.29 -17.23
C ARG A 27 3.55 -3.79 -16.40
N GLY A 28 2.62 -2.91 -16.08
CA GLY A 28 1.41 -3.29 -15.34
C GLY A 28 0.58 -2.10 -14.90
N ARG A 29 -0.47 -2.38 -14.10
CA ARG A 29 -1.30 -1.34 -13.47
C ARG A 29 -0.60 -0.85 -12.18
N PRO A 30 -0.24 0.44 -12.07
CA PRO A 30 0.42 0.97 -10.87
C PRO A 30 -0.44 0.75 -9.63
N LEU A 31 0.12 0.19 -8.55
CA LEU A 31 -0.61 -0.03 -7.29
C LEU A 31 -1.17 1.28 -6.75
N PHE A 32 -0.32 2.31 -6.73
CA PHE A 32 -0.67 3.68 -6.33
C PHE A 32 -0.73 4.55 -7.60
N PRO A 33 -1.92 5.03 -8.00
CA PRO A 33 -2.04 6.01 -9.06
C PRO A 33 -1.50 7.38 -8.59
N ALA A 34 -1.35 8.33 -9.52
CA ALA A 34 -1.02 9.70 -9.15
C ALA A 34 -2.11 10.28 -8.22
N GLY A 35 -1.69 10.92 -7.13
CA GLY A 35 -2.56 11.48 -6.10
C GLY A 35 -1.75 12.25 -5.06
N GLN A 36 -2.39 12.76 -4.00
CA GLN A 36 -1.67 13.38 -2.89
C GLN A 36 -0.82 12.34 -2.13
N PRO A 37 0.38 12.73 -1.65
CA PRO A 37 1.17 11.85 -0.79
C PRO A 37 0.44 11.59 0.54
N SER A 38 0.57 10.36 1.05
CA SER A 38 0.07 9.98 2.38
C SER A 38 1.23 9.42 3.20
N GLY A 39 1.28 9.78 4.48
CA GLY A 39 2.24 9.20 5.40
C GLY A 39 1.83 7.76 5.77
N LEU A 40 2.81 6.88 5.95
CA LEU A 40 2.59 5.50 6.40
C LEU A 40 3.44 5.22 7.64
N ARG A 41 2.87 4.47 8.60
CA ARG A 41 3.61 3.91 9.74
C ARG A 41 3.65 2.40 9.60
N LEU A 42 4.85 1.82 9.63
CA LEU A 42 5.02 0.37 9.58
C LEU A 42 4.63 -0.23 10.93
N GLU A 43 3.60 -1.06 10.93
CA GLU A 43 3.14 -1.77 12.13
C GLU A 43 3.85 -3.11 12.29
N PHE A 44 3.95 -3.88 11.20
CA PHE A 44 4.77 -5.09 11.19
C PHE A 44 5.28 -5.43 9.80
N ARG A 45 6.34 -6.25 9.75
CA ARG A 45 6.76 -6.94 8.53
C ARG A 45 6.94 -8.43 8.76
N LYS A 46 6.71 -9.22 7.73
CA LYS A 46 6.94 -10.67 7.72
C LYS A 46 7.56 -11.09 6.39
N SER A 47 8.68 -11.80 6.45
CA SER A 47 9.27 -12.46 5.29
C SER A 47 8.79 -13.90 5.21
N PHE A 48 8.55 -14.38 3.98
CA PHE A 48 8.17 -15.76 3.70
C PHE A 48 9.35 -16.50 3.04
N GLY A 49 9.39 -17.82 3.17
CA GLY A 49 10.44 -18.65 2.54
C GLY A 49 10.47 -18.58 1.01
N THR A 50 9.41 -18.06 0.37
CA THR A 50 9.32 -17.80 -1.07
C THR A 50 10.02 -16.52 -1.52
N GLY A 51 10.58 -15.74 -0.58
CA GLY A 51 11.16 -14.42 -0.86
C GLY A 51 10.14 -13.28 -0.91
N VAL A 52 8.85 -13.57 -0.75
CA VAL A 52 7.81 -12.54 -0.58
C VAL A 52 7.98 -11.85 0.78
N VAL A 53 7.72 -10.55 0.84
CA VAL A 53 7.70 -9.77 2.09
C VAL A 53 6.35 -9.07 2.23
N LEU A 54 5.63 -9.35 3.31
CA LEU A 54 4.47 -8.59 3.74
C LEU A 54 4.93 -7.42 4.62
N HIS A 55 4.48 -6.22 4.27
CA HIS A 55 4.49 -5.06 5.14
C HIS A 55 3.05 -4.68 5.47
N HIS A 56 2.77 -4.43 6.74
CA HIS A 56 1.48 -3.92 7.18
C HIS A 56 1.68 -2.51 7.72
N TYR A 57 0.95 -1.57 7.16
CA TYR A 57 1.05 -0.15 7.47
C TYR A 57 -0.29 0.38 7.96
N SER A 58 -0.24 1.28 8.94
CA SER A 58 -1.32 2.24 9.16
C SER A 58 -1.09 3.50 8.33
N LEU A 59 -2.15 4.12 7.83
CA LEU A 59 -2.09 5.45 7.22
C LEU A 59 -2.02 6.50 8.31
N LEU A 60 -1.10 7.45 8.14
CA LEU A 60 -1.05 8.63 9.00
C LEU A 60 -2.17 9.59 8.59
N PRO A 61 -2.81 10.28 9.55
CA PRO A 61 -3.78 11.32 9.24
C PRO A 61 -3.20 12.33 8.24
N GLY A 62 -3.99 12.68 7.22
CA GLY A 62 -3.66 13.79 6.33
C GLY A 62 -3.67 15.12 7.11
N PRO A 63 -3.06 16.18 6.56
CA PRO A 63 -2.93 17.47 7.25
C PRO A 63 -4.26 18.13 7.69
N ASP A 64 -5.40 17.65 7.19
CA ASP A 64 -6.74 18.19 7.48
C ASP A 64 -7.63 17.24 8.33
N LYS A 65 -7.07 16.27 9.06
CA LYS A 65 -7.82 15.38 9.97
C LYS A 65 -7.20 15.30 11.36
#